data_AF-A0A938J8H1-F1
#
_entry.id   AF-A0A938J8H1-F1
#
_cell.length_a   1.000
_cell.length_b   1.000
_cell.length_c   1.000
_cell.angle_alpha   90.00
_cell.angle_beta   90.00
_cell.angle_gamma   90.00
#
_symmetry.space_group_name_H-M   'P 1'
#
loop_
_entity.id
_entity.type
_entity.pdbx_description
1 polymer ?
#
loop_
_entity_poly.entity_id
_entity_poly.type
_entity_poly.pdbx_seq_one_letter_code
_entity_poly.pdbx_strand_id
1 'polypeptide(L)'
;MRVRRGSLVLPLVVGVSLAAVAAIATAASDADSRIDACQNARHGLVRIVGGSETCKRNETAVSWNRQGPAGPAGPIGPPGPQGPVGPQGPAGPAGVGTVADLQGTACTTFDGAAGRVQVAVGATDLIMLTCEAGTSPPPPPPSGASRLVINEVDYDQVGTDADGFVEIANTGTEPASLDGIALVLVNGGDSTEYARRALSGTLAPGGYLAVDVDLQNGPDGVALVDVAGSRLLDALSYEGAIRAAAIGTSTFDLVEGTALPDAVADSNAVGGSLARIPDGRDTNDAAADWAFTTTVTRGAPNVMTAA
;
A
#
# COMPACT_ATOMS: atom_id res chain seq x y z
N MET A 1 -71.42 -45.70 -8.61
CA MET A 1 -70.60 -45.75 -7.38
C MET A 1 -69.38 -44.86 -7.60
N ARG A 2 -69.12 -43.95 -6.64
CA ARG A 2 -67.94 -43.07 -6.46
C ARG A 2 -67.76 -41.83 -7.37
N VAL A 3 -68.13 -40.70 -6.76
CA VAL A 3 -67.74 -39.30 -7.01
C VAL A 3 -66.33 -39.04 -6.47
N ARG A 4 -65.50 -38.25 -7.18
CA ARG A 4 -64.39 -37.40 -6.67
C ARG A 4 -64.14 -36.25 -7.70
N ARG A 5 -64.60 -35.00 -7.51
CA ARG A 5 -63.93 -33.82 -6.87
C ARG A 5 -62.40 -33.85 -7.07
N GLY A 6 -61.67 -32.93 -7.71
CA GLY A 6 -61.86 -31.51 -8.03
C GLY A 6 -60.65 -30.75 -7.46
N SER A 7 -59.88 -30.00 -8.28
CA SER A 7 -58.97 -28.89 -7.86
C SER A 7 -58.36 -28.24 -9.11
N LEU A 8 -58.79 -27.00 -9.40
CA LEU A 8 -58.25 -26.12 -10.44
C LEU A 8 -57.23 -25.18 -9.76
N VAL A 9 -56.01 -25.08 -10.30
CA VAL A 9 -54.95 -24.19 -9.79
C VAL A 9 -54.80 -23.02 -10.75
N LEU A 10 -54.89 -21.78 -10.24
CA LEU A 10 -54.73 -20.52 -10.99
C LEU A 10 -53.49 -19.80 -10.43
N PRO A 11 -52.51 -19.36 -11.25
CA PRO A 11 -51.36 -18.61 -10.75
C PRO A 11 -51.64 -17.10 -10.72
N LEU A 12 -51.31 -16.46 -9.60
CA LEU A 12 -51.37 -15.02 -9.37
C LEU A 12 -50.07 -14.36 -9.86
N VAL A 13 -50.18 -13.46 -10.84
CA VAL A 13 -49.09 -12.62 -11.35
C VAL A 13 -49.06 -11.32 -10.53
N VAL A 14 -47.94 -11.01 -9.87
CA VAL A 14 -47.72 -9.74 -9.16
C VAL A 14 -46.98 -8.79 -10.10
N GLY A 15 -47.69 -7.78 -10.62
CA GLY A 15 -47.11 -6.66 -11.38
C GLY A 15 -46.79 -5.49 -10.45
N VAL A 16 -45.53 -5.05 -10.42
CA VAL A 16 -45.09 -3.84 -9.71
C VAL A 16 -45.34 -2.62 -10.60
N SER A 17 -46.29 -1.78 -10.21
CA SER A 17 -46.62 -0.52 -10.89
C SER A 17 -45.83 0.65 -10.30
N LEU A 18 -44.93 1.22 -11.09
CA LEU A 18 -44.17 2.45 -10.78
C LEU A 18 -45.09 3.67 -11.00
N ALA A 19 -45.47 4.35 -9.93
CA ALA A 19 -46.31 5.54 -10.01
C ALA A 19 -45.46 6.77 -10.40
N ALA A 20 -45.62 7.26 -11.62
CA ALA A 20 -45.14 8.57 -12.03
C ALA A 20 -46.07 9.66 -11.47
N VAL A 21 -45.57 10.49 -10.56
CA VAL A 21 -46.32 11.66 -10.05
C VAL A 21 -46.19 12.79 -11.07
N ALA A 22 -47.17 12.91 -11.95
CA ALA A 22 -47.35 14.10 -12.78
C ALA A 22 -47.97 15.21 -11.91
N ALA A 23 -47.25 16.31 -11.68
CA ALA A 23 -47.81 17.50 -11.06
C ALA A 23 -48.82 18.14 -12.01
N ILE A 24 -50.11 17.94 -11.74
CA ILE A 24 -51.20 18.60 -12.45
C ILE A 24 -51.28 20.02 -11.90
N ALA A 25 -50.67 20.99 -12.59
CA ALA A 25 -50.93 22.40 -12.32
C ALA A 25 -52.38 22.70 -12.72
N THR A 26 -53.27 22.83 -11.75
CA THR A 26 -54.61 23.37 -11.98
C THR A 26 -54.46 24.83 -12.38
N ALA A 27 -54.53 25.14 -13.67
CA ALA A 27 -54.68 26.51 -14.14
C ALA A 27 -55.98 27.06 -13.53
N ALA A 28 -55.88 28.07 -12.67
CA ALA A 28 -57.04 28.81 -12.21
C ALA A 28 -57.71 29.42 -13.45
N SER A 29 -58.95 29.02 -13.70
CA SER A 29 -59.76 29.57 -14.79
C SER A 29 -60.01 31.05 -14.51
N ASP A 30 -59.30 31.87 -15.27
CA ASP A 30 -59.29 33.32 -15.24
C ASP A 30 -60.58 33.90 -15.82
N ALA A 31 -61.69 33.69 -15.12
CA ALA A 31 -62.98 34.24 -15.49
C ALA A 31 -63.08 35.76 -15.23
N ASP A 32 -61.96 36.44 -14.91
CA ASP A 32 -61.96 37.87 -14.59
C ASP A 32 -60.73 38.66 -15.10
N SER A 33 -60.01 38.20 -16.12
CA SER A 33 -58.97 39.03 -16.76
C SER A 33 -59.39 39.70 -18.05
N ARG A 34 -60.53 39.36 -18.66
CA ARG A 34 -60.97 39.99 -19.90
C ARG A 34 -61.82 41.23 -19.63
N ILE A 35 -61.40 42.36 -20.17
CA ILE A 35 -62.20 43.59 -20.22
C ILE A 35 -62.94 43.59 -21.55
N ASP A 36 -64.27 43.58 -21.49
CA ASP A 36 -65.13 43.84 -22.64
C ASP A 36 -65.50 45.32 -22.69
N ALA A 37 -65.50 45.89 -23.88
CA ALA A 37 -65.84 47.29 -24.10
C ALA A 37 -66.51 47.49 -25.45
N CYS A 38 -67.21 48.61 -25.57
CA CYS A 38 -67.84 49.05 -26.80
C CYS A 38 -67.15 50.33 -27.27
N GLN A 39 -66.58 50.29 -28.47
CA GLN A 39 -65.92 51.41 -29.09
C GLN A 39 -66.85 52.11 -30.09
N ASN A 40 -67.07 53.41 -29.92
CA ASN A 40 -67.86 54.18 -30.87
C ASN A 40 -67.18 54.23 -32.24
N ALA A 41 -67.89 53.80 -33.29
CA ALA A 41 -67.35 53.65 -34.63
C ALA A 41 -67.01 54.98 -35.33
N ARG A 42 -67.56 56.12 -34.88
CA ARG A 42 -67.30 57.45 -35.47
C ARG A 42 -66.18 58.21 -34.78
N HIS A 43 -66.05 58.08 -33.46
CA HIS A 43 -65.15 58.94 -32.67
C HIS A 43 -64.10 58.14 -31.89
N GLY A 44 -64.16 56.82 -31.90
CA GLY A 44 -63.18 55.94 -31.25
C GLY A 44 -63.26 55.89 -29.72
N LEU A 45 -64.18 56.65 -29.09
CA LEU A 45 -64.40 56.61 -27.65
C LEU A 45 -64.80 55.20 -27.19
N VAL A 46 -64.10 54.70 -26.19
CA VAL A 46 -64.29 53.35 -25.63
C VAL A 46 -65.03 53.44 -24.31
N ARG A 47 -66.07 52.63 -24.16
CA ARG A 47 -66.81 52.44 -22.90
C ARG A 47 -66.67 51.00 -22.47
N ILE A 48 -66.11 50.77 -21.28
CA ILE A 48 -66.05 49.44 -20.66
C ILE A 48 -67.45 49.01 -20.28
N VAL A 49 -67.81 47.76 -20.56
CA VAL A 49 -69.16 47.22 -20.36
C VAL A 49 -69.12 45.96 -19.49
N GLY A 50 -70.20 45.71 -18.76
CA GLY A 50 -70.39 44.43 -18.08
C GLY A 50 -70.80 43.32 -19.06
N GLY A 51 -70.57 42.05 -18.70
CA GLY A 51 -70.73 40.90 -19.61
C GLY A 51 -72.13 40.67 -20.21
N SER A 52 -73.17 41.33 -19.71
CA SER A 52 -74.54 41.27 -20.26
C SER A 52 -74.96 42.49 -21.06
N GLU A 53 -74.09 43.49 -21.21
CA GLU A 53 -74.37 44.70 -21.98
C GLU A 53 -73.95 44.56 -23.45
N THR A 54 -74.90 44.79 -24.37
CA THR A 54 -74.61 44.83 -25.80
C THR A 54 -74.22 46.23 -26.26
N CYS A 55 -73.26 46.30 -27.19
CA CYS A 55 -72.89 47.56 -27.83
C CYS A 55 -74.06 48.22 -28.55
N LYS A 56 -74.10 49.55 -28.52
CA LYS A 56 -75.12 50.32 -29.25
C LYS A 56 -74.90 50.18 -30.76
N ARG A 57 -75.91 50.51 -31.56
CA ARG A 57 -75.87 50.37 -33.04
C ARG A 57 -74.65 51.04 -33.72
N ASN A 58 -74.07 52.07 -33.11
CA ASN A 58 -72.90 52.79 -33.62
C ASN A 58 -71.60 52.47 -32.85
N GLU A 59 -71.55 51.33 -32.18
CA GLU A 59 -70.39 50.85 -31.42
C GLU A 59 -69.99 49.44 -31.87
N THR A 60 -68.70 49.14 -31.79
CA THR A 60 -68.12 47.81 -32.07
C THR A 60 -67.63 47.20 -30.75
N ALA A 61 -67.93 45.92 -30.53
CA ALA A 61 -67.42 45.17 -29.39
C ALA A 61 -65.92 44.93 -29.53
N VAL A 62 -65.16 45.29 -28.51
CA VAL A 62 -63.73 45.05 -28.39
C VAL A 62 -63.43 44.44 -27.03
N SER A 63 -62.38 43.65 -26.94
CA SER A 63 -61.97 43.05 -25.69
C SER A 63 -60.47 42.87 -25.60
N TRP A 64 -59.92 43.05 -24.40
CA TRP A 64 -58.51 42.81 -24.12
C TRP A 64 -58.33 42.26 -22.70
N ASN A 65 -57.18 41.63 -22.46
CA ASN A 65 -56.87 41.10 -21.14
C ASN A 65 -56.25 42.18 -20.25
N ARG A 66 -56.53 42.16 -18.95
CA ARG A 66 -55.95 43.01 -17.91
C ARG A 66 -54.45 42.79 -17.76
N GLN A 67 -53.99 41.56 -17.97
CA GLN A 67 -52.59 41.19 -17.92
C GLN A 67 -52.13 40.68 -19.29
N GLY A 68 -50.94 41.09 -19.70
CA GLY A 68 -50.29 40.53 -20.90
C GLY A 68 -49.97 39.04 -20.71
N PRO A 69 -49.76 38.28 -21.79
CA PRO A 69 -49.32 36.89 -21.69
C PRO A 69 -48.00 36.82 -20.91
N ALA A 70 -47.81 35.76 -20.13
CA ALA A 70 -46.51 35.49 -19.50
C ALA A 70 -45.41 35.44 -20.59
N GLY A 71 -44.24 35.99 -20.30
CA GLY A 71 -43.10 35.93 -21.21
C GLY A 71 -42.66 34.48 -21.47
N PRO A 72 -42.01 34.19 -22.61
CA PRO A 72 -41.47 32.86 -22.86
C PRO A 72 -40.49 32.48 -21.74
N ALA A 73 -40.44 31.19 -21.39
CA ALA A 73 -39.43 30.68 -20.47
C ALA A 73 -38.02 31.02 -20.98
N GLY A 74 -37.12 31.38 -20.07
CA GLY A 74 -35.72 31.65 -20.43
C GLY A 74 -35.05 30.41 -21.05
N PRO A 75 -33.98 30.58 -21.84
CA PRO A 75 -33.21 29.46 -22.37
C PRO A 75 -32.67 28.59 -21.21
N ILE A 76 -32.58 27.28 -21.45
CA ILE A 76 -31.91 26.36 -20.54
C ILE A 76 -30.45 26.81 -20.39
N GLY A 77 -29.92 26.81 -19.16
CA GLY A 77 -28.52 27.17 -18.90
C GLY A 77 -27.53 26.21 -19.58
N PRO A 78 -26.28 26.62 -19.81
CA PRO A 78 -25.27 25.73 -20.38
C PRO A 78 -25.05 24.49 -19.48
N PRO A 79 -24.67 23.34 -20.05
CA PRO A 79 -24.22 22.18 -19.28
C PRO A 79 -23.10 22.58 -18.31
N GLY A 80 -23.08 21.98 -17.11
CA GLY A 80 -22.00 22.19 -16.15
C GLY A 80 -20.64 21.71 -16.68
N PRO A 81 -19.51 22.21 -16.14
CA PRO A 81 -18.19 21.72 -16.50
C PRO A 81 -18.06 20.23 -16.18
N GLN A 82 -17.30 19.51 -17.00
CA GLN A 82 -16.92 18.13 -16.69
C GLN A 82 -16.15 18.09 -15.36
N GLY A 83 -16.43 17.09 -14.53
CA GLY A 83 -15.71 16.91 -13.26
C GLY A 83 -14.22 16.61 -13.45
N PRO A 84 -13.39 16.78 -12.41
CA PRO A 84 -11.97 16.44 -12.47
C PRO A 84 -11.77 14.95 -12.79
N VAL A 85 -10.66 14.64 -13.47
CA VAL A 85 -10.21 13.25 -13.65
C VAL A 85 -10.00 12.61 -12.27
N GLY A 86 -10.42 11.36 -12.12
CA GLY A 86 -10.24 10.61 -10.87
C GLY A 86 -8.76 10.40 -10.51
N PRO A 87 -8.45 10.07 -9.24
CA PRO A 87 -7.09 9.75 -8.85
C PRO A 87 -6.56 8.55 -9.64
N GLN A 88 -5.25 8.53 -9.89
CA GLN A 88 -4.58 7.36 -10.42
C GLN A 88 -4.82 6.15 -9.50
N GLY A 89 -5.00 4.95 -10.08
CA GLY A 89 -5.12 3.72 -9.30
C GLY A 89 -3.86 3.40 -8.50
N PRO A 90 -3.94 2.50 -7.50
CA PRO A 90 -2.78 2.06 -6.75
C PRO A 90 -1.73 1.44 -7.68
N ALA A 91 -0.46 1.55 -7.30
CA ALA A 91 0.61 0.82 -7.98
C ALA A 91 0.33 -0.69 -7.97
N GLY A 92 0.76 -1.39 -9.02
CA GLY A 92 0.69 -2.85 -9.06
C GLY A 92 1.56 -3.49 -7.97
N PRO A 93 1.32 -4.78 -7.62
CA PRO A 93 2.21 -5.50 -6.71
C PRO A 93 3.63 -5.56 -7.27
N ALA A 94 4.62 -5.57 -6.37
CA ALA A 94 6.02 -5.76 -6.75
C ALA A 94 6.20 -7.08 -7.52
N GLY A 95 7.10 -7.09 -8.50
CA GLY A 95 7.51 -8.32 -9.19
C GLY A 95 8.33 -9.23 -8.28
N VAL A 96 8.54 -10.48 -8.69
CA VAL A 96 9.50 -11.38 -8.03
C VAL A 96 10.93 -10.88 -8.29
N GLY A 97 11.72 -10.72 -7.23
CA GLY A 97 13.09 -10.22 -7.30
C GLY A 97 14.11 -11.31 -7.58
N THR A 98 13.84 -12.54 -7.14
CA THR A 98 14.69 -13.72 -7.38
C THR A 98 13.85 -14.95 -7.76
N VAL A 99 14.50 -15.98 -8.31
CA VAL A 99 13.85 -17.27 -8.60
C VAL A 99 13.42 -17.99 -7.31
N ALA A 100 14.09 -17.72 -6.18
CA ALA A 100 13.72 -18.27 -4.88
C ALA A 100 12.37 -17.70 -4.40
N ASP A 101 12.01 -16.47 -4.79
CA ASP A 101 10.74 -15.83 -4.41
C ASP A 101 9.51 -16.54 -5.00
N LEU A 102 9.71 -17.44 -5.97
CA LEU A 102 8.64 -18.27 -6.51
C LEU A 102 8.24 -19.41 -5.55
N GLN A 103 9.04 -19.73 -4.54
CA GLN A 103 8.77 -20.79 -3.59
C GLN A 103 7.42 -20.56 -2.87
N GLY A 104 6.53 -21.57 -2.90
CA GLY A 104 5.24 -21.54 -2.23
C GLY A 104 4.13 -20.76 -2.94
N THR A 105 4.45 -20.07 -4.04
CA THR A 105 3.46 -19.36 -4.86
C THR A 105 2.42 -20.33 -5.41
N ALA A 106 1.17 -19.87 -5.52
CA ALA A 106 0.09 -20.72 -6.00
C ALA A 106 0.33 -21.13 -7.46
N CYS A 107 0.09 -22.39 -7.77
CA CYS A 107 0.15 -22.92 -9.12
C CYS A 107 -0.97 -23.93 -9.36
N THR A 108 -1.11 -24.36 -10.61
CA THR A 108 -2.07 -25.38 -11.02
C THR A 108 -1.31 -26.51 -11.68
N THR A 109 -1.47 -27.73 -11.16
CA THR A 109 -0.84 -28.92 -11.72
C THR A 109 -1.49 -29.32 -13.05
N PHE A 110 -0.83 -30.22 -13.78
CA PHE A 110 -1.33 -30.66 -15.08
C PHE A 110 -2.72 -31.30 -15.03
N ASP A 111 -3.06 -31.97 -13.92
CA ASP A 111 -4.37 -32.57 -13.66
C ASP A 111 -5.41 -31.56 -13.11
N GLY A 112 -5.06 -30.27 -13.08
CA GLY A 112 -5.96 -29.18 -12.67
C GLY A 112 -6.10 -29.02 -11.16
N ALA A 113 -5.28 -29.70 -10.35
CA ALA A 113 -5.29 -29.53 -8.91
C ALA A 113 -4.60 -28.22 -8.51
N ALA A 114 -5.10 -27.61 -7.43
CA ALA A 114 -4.40 -26.50 -6.79
C ALA A 114 -3.10 -27.00 -6.15
N GLY A 115 -2.00 -26.33 -6.44
CA GLY A 115 -0.67 -26.66 -5.94
C GLY A 115 0.14 -25.45 -5.52
N ARG A 116 1.39 -25.72 -5.12
CA ARG A 116 2.39 -24.67 -4.85
C ARG A 116 3.67 -24.95 -5.63
N VAL A 117 4.34 -23.88 -6.04
CA VAL A 117 5.65 -23.96 -6.69
C VAL A 117 6.69 -24.38 -5.65
N GLN A 118 7.48 -25.38 -6.00
CA GLN A 118 8.70 -25.80 -5.33
C GLN A 118 9.89 -25.42 -6.20
N VAL A 119 10.91 -24.81 -5.60
CA VAL A 119 12.16 -24.37 -6.22
C VAL A 119 13.28 -25.23 -5.64
N ALA A 120 13.99 -25.95 -6.50
CA ALA A 120 15.17 -26.73 -6.11
C ALA A 120 16.35 -26.36 -7.00
N VAL A 121 17.56 -26.28 -6.42
CA VAL A 121 18.81 -26.07 -7.16
C VAL A 121 19.63 -27.36 -7.08
N GLY A 122 19.86 -28.00 -8.22
CA GLY A 122 20.62 -29.25 -8.33
C GLY A 122 22.14 -29.04 -8.40
N ALA A 123 22.90 -30.14 -8.35
CA ALA A 123 24.37 -30.17 -8.31
C ALA A 123 25.10 -29.62 -9.57
N THR A 124 24.36 -29.05 -10.51
CA THR A 124 24.88 -28.43 -11.75
C THR A 124 24.24 -27.06 -11.98
N ASP A 125 23.86 -26.37 -10.90
CA ASP A 125 23.09 -25.12 -10.94
C ASP A 125 21.78 -25.21 -11.73
N LEU A 126 21.25 -26.44 -11.86
CA LEU A 126 19.97 -26.68 -12.51
C LEU A 126 18.84 -26.26 -11.56
N ILE A 127 18.09 -25.23 -11.94
CA ILE A 127 16.90 -24.83 -11.20
C ILE A 127 15.71 -25.65 -11.70
N MET A 128 15.11 -26.42 -10.80
CA MET A 128 13.87 -27.15 -11.03
C MET A 128 12.72 -26.42 -10.35
N LEU A 129 11.71 -26.05 -11.14
CA LEU A 129 10.43 -25.53 -10.67
C LEU A 129 9.38 -26.63 -10.81
N THR A 130 8.78 -27.06 -9.70
CA THR A 130 7.77 -28.11 -9.68
C THR A 130 6.48 -27.56 -9.07
N CYS A 131 5.33 -27.78 -9.72
CA CYS A 131 4.04 -27.53 -9.11
C CYS A 131 3.55 -28.81 -8.43
N GLU A 132 3.45 -28.82 -7.11
CA GLU A 132 3.03 -30.00 -6.35
C GLU A 132 1.60 -29.85 -5.82
N ALA A 133 0.75 -30.86 -6.06
CA ALA A 133 -0.65 -30.88 -5.61
C ALA A 133 -0.76 -31.08 -4.09
N GLY A 134 -1.60 -30.28 -3.43
CA GLY A 134 -1.69 -30.17 -1.96
C GLY A 134 -2.36 -31.34 -1.22
N THR A 135 -1.85 -32.57 -1.34
CA THR A 135 -2.24 -33.70 -0.46
C THR A 135 -1.33 -33.89 0.75
N SER A 136 -0.21 -33.15 0.81
CA SER A 136 0.52 -32.92 2.05
C SER A 136 -0.18 -31.81 2.85
N PRO A 137 -0.19 -31.84 4.21
CA PRO A 137 -0.50 -30.63 4.97
C PRO A 137 0.27 -29.45 4.36
N PRO A 138 -0.30 -28.23 4.37
CA PRO A 138 0.39 -27.08 3.81
C PRO A 138 1.83 -27.12 4.33
N PRO A 139 2.84 -27.12 3.44
CA PRO A 139 4.19 -26.87 3.92
C PRO A 139 4.09 -25.60 4.78
N PRO A 140 4.74 -25.56 5.95
CA PRO A 140 4.82 -24.32 6.70
C PRO A 140 5.13 -23.17 5.72
N PRO A 141 4.54 -21.97 5.94
CA PRO A 141 4.85 -20.80 5.11
C PRO A 141 6.36 -20.79 4.86
N PRO A 142 6.81 -20.60 3.60
CA PRO A 142 8.15 -20.98 3.16
C PRO A 142 9.12 -20.69 4.26
N SER A 143 9.67 -21.76 4.84
CA SER A 143 10.72 -21.60 5.80
C SER A 143 11.78 -20.79 5.09
N GLY A 144 12.01 -19.55 5.49
CA GLY A 144 13.31 -18.99 5.24
C GLY A 144 14.26 -20.02 5.82
N ALA A 145 14.99 -20.75 4.96
CA ALA A 145 16.16 -21.45 5.42
C ALA A 145 16.96 -20.44 6.26
N SER A 146 17.60 -20.91 7.33
CA SER A 146 18.42 -20.09 8.23
C SER A 146 18.91 -18.78 7.59
N ARG A 147 18.46 -17.65 8.11
CA ARG A 147 18.76 -16.33 7.56
C ARG A 147 19.44 -15.49 8.63
N LEU A 148 20.75 -15.45 8.56
CA LEU A 148 21.56 -14.64 9.46
C LEU A 148 21.58 -13.20 8.94
N VAL A 149 21.23 -12.26 9.81
CA VAL A 149 21.35 -10.82 9.57
C VAL A 149 22.10 -10.17 10.71
N ILE A 150 22.86 -9.11 10.43
CA ILE A 150 23.38 -8.20 11.45
C ILE A 150 22.17 -7.46 12.03
N ASN A 151 21.99 -7.47 13.34
CA ASN A 151 20.77 -6.96 13.98
C ASN A 151 21.02 -5.72 14.84
N GLU A 152 22.16 -5.65 15.51
CA GLU A 152 22.51 -4.55 16.41
C GLU A 152 24.03 -4.33 16.40
N VAL A 153 24.46 -3.07 16.46
CA VAL A 153 25.88 -2.67 16.51
C VAL A 153 26.03 -1.53 17.51
N ASP A 154 26.88 -1.74 18.51
CA ASP A 154 27.28 -0.71 19.49
C ASP A 154 28.79 -0.49 19.32
N TYR A 155 29.16 0.69 18.81
CA TYR A 155 30.54 0.99 18.42
C TYR A 155 31.12 2.21 19.13
N ASP A 156 30.32 3.05 19.79
CA ASP A 156 30.81 4.27 20.46
C ASP A 156 30.12 4.47 21.82
N GLN A 157 30.48 3.60 22.79
CA GLN A 157 29.89 3.61 24.12
C GLN A 157 30.23 4.91 24.88
N VAL A 158 29.29 5.40 25.68
CA VAL A 158 29.56 6.53 26.59
C VAL A 158 30.74 6.22 27.52
N GLY A 159 31.80 7.02 27.44
CA GLY A 159 33.03 6.82 28.19
C GLY A 159 34.09 6.10 27.36
N THR A 160 34.42 4.87 27.74
CA THR A 160 35.45 4.06 27.08
C THR A 160 34.81 2.97 26.23
N ASP A 161 35.32 2.79 25.01
CA ASP A 161 34.85 1.79 24.06
C ASP A 161 35.38 0.39 24.42
N ALA A 162 34.81 -0.20 25.48
CA ALA A 162 35.28 -1.45 26.07
C ALA A 162 34.22 -2.57 26.06
N ASP A 163 33.02 -2.29 25.54
CA ASP A 163 31.90 -3.23 25.51
C ASP A 163 31.20 -3.23 24.15
N GLY A 164 31.96 -2.95 23.09
CA GLY A 164 31.47 -2.96 21.71
C GLY A 164 31.04 -4.37 21.28
N PHE A 165 29.97 -4.43 20.50
CA PHE A 165 29.46 -5.70 20.01
C PHE A 165 28.74 -5.55 18.67
N VAL A 166 28.66 -6.68 17.98
CA VAL A 166 27.74 -6.90 16.87
C VAL A 166 26.81 -8.04 17.23
N GLU A 167 25.52 -7.82 17.13
CA GLU A 167 24.52 -8.87 17.23
C GLU A 167 24.14 -9.42 15.86
N ILE A 168 23.98 -10.73 15.79
CA ILE A 168 23.48 -11.46 14.63
C ILE A 168 22.16 -12.12 15.02
N ALA A 169 21.12 -11.92 14.21
CA ALA A 169 19.83 -12.58 14.39
C ALA A 169 19.61 -13.64 13.30
N ASN A 170 19.04 -14.79 13.68
CA ASN A 170 18.49 -15.73 12.72
C ASN A 170 17.01 -15.42 12.47
N THR A 171 16.73 -14.71 11.39
CA THR A 171 15.38 -14.33 10.95
C THR A 171 14.70 -15.41 10.11
N GLY A 172 15.43 -16.50 9.83
CA GLY A 172 14.88 -17.70 9.21
C GLY A 172 14.06 -18.52 10.20
N THR A 173 13.40 -19.53 9.67
CA THR A 173 12.58 -20.46 10.48
C THR A 173 13.30 -21.76 10.80
N GLU A 174 14.53 -21.95 10.30
CA GLU A 174 15.38 -23.12 10.54
C GLU A 174 16.65 -22.76 11.33
N PRO A 175 17.22 -23.67 12.13
CA PRO A 175 18.48 -23.43 12.81
C PRO A 175 19.60 -23.09 11.81
N ALA A 176 20.32 -22.00 12.06
CA ALA A 176 21.46 -21.57 11.26
C ALA A 176 22.75 -22.19 11.78
N SER A 177 23.44 -22.97 10.96
CA SER A 177 24.84 -23.29 11.26
C SER A 177 25.69 -22.03 11.11
N LEU A 178 26.53 -21.77 12.11
CA LEU A 178 27.51 -20.70 12.09
C LEU A 178 28.89 -21.21 11.64
N ASP A 179 29.00 -22.51 11.37
CA ASP A 179 30.26 -23.12 10.97
C ASP A 179 30.67 -22.57 9.62
N GLY A 180 31.82 -21.91 9.63
CA GLY A 180 32.36 -21.26 8.47
C GLY A 180 31.74 -19.89 8.15
N ILE A 181 30.88 -19.36 9.01
CA ILE A 181 30.52 -17.94 8.92
C ILE A 181 31.56 -17.12 9.66
N ALA A 182 31.86 -15.92 9.15
CA ALA A 182 32.74 -14.97 9.83
C ALA A 182 32.10 -13.58 9.86
N LEU A 183 32.28 -12.92 11.00
CA LEU A 183 32.10 -11.49 11.15
C LEU A 183 33.41 -10.79 10.78
N VAL A 184 33.35 -9.83 9.86
CA VAL A 184 34.50 -9.08 9.36
C VAL A 184 34.26 -7.60 9.61
N LEU A 185 35.26 -6.93 10.17
CA LEU A 185 35.26 -5.48 10.38
C LEU A 185 36.17 -4.82 9.36
N VAL A 186 35.68 -3.76 8.73
CA VAL A 186 36.31 -3.09 7.60
C VAL A 186 36.51 -1.61 7.92
N ASN A 187 37.72 -1.13 7.67
CA ASN A 187 38.09 0.25 7.91
C ASN A 187 37.53 1.13 6.79
N GLY A 188 36.71 2.14 7.05
CA GLY A 188 36.14 2.97 5.97
C GLY A 188 37.10 4.03 5.42
N GLY A 189 38.24 4.27 6.07
CA GLY A 189 39.31 5.13 5.58
C GLY A 189 40.09 4.53 4.41
N ASP A 190 40.31 3.21 4.40
CA ASP A 190 41.03 2.51 3.32
C ASP A 190 40.27 1.34 2.68
N SER A 191 39.05 1.06 3.15
CA SER A 191 38.19 -0.04 2.72
C SER A 191 38.81 -1.43 2.91
N THR A 192 39.72 -1.61 3.87
CA THR A 192 40.37 -2.90 4.15
C THR A 192 39.88 -3.55 5.44
N GLU A 193 39.87 -4.89 5.46
CA GLU A 193 39.60 -5.67 6.67
C GLU A 193 40.66 -5.40 7.75
N TYR A 194 40.23 -4.99 8.95
CA TYR A 194 41.11 -4.85 10.12
C TYR A 194 40.90 -5.92 11.19
N ALA A 195 39.74 -6.59 11.19
CA ALA A 195 39.47 -7.68 12.11
C ALA A 195 38.52 -8.71 11.50
N ARG A 196 38.69 -9.97 11.95
CA ARG A 196 37.80 -11.08 11.63
C ARG A 196 37.57 -11.95 12.84
N ARG A 197 36.34 -12.41 13.00
CA ARG A 197 35.92 -13.39 13.99
C ARG A 197 35.17 -14.51 13.29
N ALA A 198 35.76 -15.71 13.31
CA ALA A 198 35.05 -16.90 12.88
C ALA A 198 33.95 -17.20 13.91
N LEU A 199 32.75 -17.46 13.42
CA LEU A 199 31.63 -17.91 14.22
C LEU A 199 31.63 -19.44 14.29
N SER A 200 30.87 -19.99 15.23
CA SER A 200 30.75 -21.44 15.39
C SER A 200 29.46 -21.80 16.10
N GLY A 201 29.01 -23.04 15.93
CA GLY A 201 27.81 -23.55 16.58
C GLY A 201 26.56 -23.35 15.74
N THR A 202 25.41 -23.20 16.39
CA THR A 202 24.12 -23.15 15.71
C THR A 202 23.21 -22.13 16.39
N LEU A 203 22.61 -21.24 15.60
CA LEU A 203 21.66 -20.24 16.07
C LEU A 203 20.23 -20.69 15.76
N ALA A 204 19.42 -20.88 16.80
CA ALA A 204 18.02 -21.30 16.64
C ALA A 204 17.22 -20.27 15.81
N PRO A 205 16.09 -20.66 15.19
CA PRO A 205 15.15 -19.71 14.59
C PRO A 205 14.72 -18.64 15.59
N GLY A 206 14.79 -17.36 15.21
CA GLY A 206 14.53 -16.23 16.11
C GLY A 206 15.56 -16.09 17.23
N GLY A 207 16.71 -16.76 17.14
CA GLY A 207 17.82 -16.64 18.07
C GLY A 207 18.73 -15.46 17.75
N TYR A 208 19.39 -14.94 18.77
CA TYR A 208 20.34 -13.83 18.71
C TYR A 208 21.71 -14.29 19.21
N LEU A 209 22.76 -13.84 18.55
CA LEU A 209 24.14 -14.04 18.95
C LEU A 209 24.84 -12.68 19.03
N ALA A 210 25.15 -12.24 20.25
CA ALA A 210 26.04 -11.12 20.47
C ALA A 210 27.50 -11.57 20.37
N VAL A 211 28.27 -10.87 19.55
CA VAL A 211 29.70 -11.09 19.35
C VAL A 211 30.43 -9.86 19.84
N ASP A 212 31.13 -9.98 20.97
CA ASP A 212 31.94 -8.88 21.52
C ASP A 212 33.13 -8.61 20.57
N VAL A 213 33.25 -7.36 20.13
CA VAL A 213 34.27 -6.91 19.18
C VAL A 213 34.67 -5.46 19.44
N ASP A 214 35.95 -5.17 19.24
CA ASP A 214 36.47 -3.81 19.30
C ASP A 214 36.24 -3.13 17.93
N LEU A 215 35.13 -2.40 17.83
CA LEU A 215 34.78 -1.60 16.66
C LEU A 215 35.55 -0.27 16.68
N GLN A 216 35.85 0.26 15.50
CA GLN A 216 36.41 1.60 15.34
C GLN A 216 35.28 2.63 15.21
N ASN A 217 35.48 3.80 15.80
CA ASN A 217 34.57 4.95 15.70
C ASN A 217 34.91 5.70 14.40
N GLY A 218 33.89 6.15 13.67
CA GLY A 218 34.04 6.83 12.37
C GLY A 218 33.52 5.98 11.21
N PRO A 219 33.79 6.39 9.95
CA PRO A 219 33.29 5.66 8.80
C PRO A 219 33.93 4.29 8.76
N ASP A 220 33.15 3.25 9.04
CA ASP A 220 33.60 1.86 9.12
C ASP A 220 32.43 0.93 8.74
N GLY A 221 32.71 -0.36 8.66
CA GLY A 221 31.69 -1.33 8.28
C GLY A 221 31.88 -2.69 8.89
N VAL A 222 30.75 -3.39 8.95
CA VAL A 222 30.60 -4.76 9.43
C VAL A 222 30.07 -5.59 8.27
N ALA A 223 30.66 -6.75 8.05
CA ALA A 223 30.23 -7.70 7.04
C ALA A 223 30.10 -9.09 7.64
N LEU A 224 28.98 -9.75 7.36
CA LEU A 224 28.78 -11.15 7.67
C LEU A 224 29.05 -11.96 6.39
N VAL A 225 30.02 -12.87 6.42
CA VAL A 225 30.49 -13.59 5.22
C VAL A 225 30.59 -15.09 5.43
N ASP A 226 30.52 -15.85 4.33
CA ASP A 226 30.75 -17.31 4.28
C ASP A 226 32.25 -17.66 4.13
N VAL A 227 32.66 -18.90 4.44
CA VAL A 227 33.98 -19.37 4.98
C VAL A 227 35.26 -18.97 4.24
N ALA A 228 35.15 -18.47 3.02
CA ALA A 228 36.30 -17.98 2.25
C ALA A 228 36.27 -16.46 2.02
N GLY A 229 35.32 -15.73 2.61
CA GLY A 229 35.01 -14.36 2.23
C GLY A 229 34.50 -14.26 0.78
N SER A 230 33.93 -15.34 0.24
CA SER A 230 33.50 -15.39 -1.17
C SER A 230 32.03 -15.04 -1.37
N ARG A 231 31.27 -14.88 -0.29
CA ARG A 231 29.86 -14.51 -0.32
C ARG A 231 29.54 -13.62 0.88
N LEU A 232 28.92 -12.48 0.59
CA LEU A 232 28.34 -11.59 1.58
C LEU A 232 26.95 -12.09 1.96
N LEU A 233 26.66 -12.16 3.26
CA LEU A 233 25.35 -12.53 3.80
C LEU A 233 24.53 -11.30 4.16
N ASP A 234 25.17 -10.34 4.82
CA ASP A 234 24.61 -9.08 5.30
C ASP A 234 25.78 -8.10 5.53
N ALA A 235 25.53 -6.81 5.42
CA ALA A 235 26.48 -5.78 5.75
C ALA A 235 25.84 -4.51 6.32
N LEU A 236 26.63 -3.78 7.08
CA LEU A 236 26.35 -2.40 7.45
C LEU A 236 27.62 -1.57 7.30
N SER A 237 27.55 -0.45 6.60
CA SER A 237 28.52 0.64 6.76
C SER A 237 27.87 1.81 7.52
N TYR A 238 28.54 2.31 8.55
CA TYR A 238 28.08 3.42 9.39
C TYR A 238 29.02 4.62 9.25
N GLU A 239 28.48 5.83 9.50
CA GLU A 239 29.18 7.13 9.36
C GLU A 239 29.87 7.41 8.01
N GLY A 240 29.56 6.59 7.00
CA GLY A 240 30.13 6.69 5.65
C GLY A 240 29.79 5.47 4.81
N ALA A 241 29.84 5.64 3.50
CA ALA A 241 29.57 4.57 2.55
C ALA A 241 30.85 3.79 2.20
N ILE A 242 30.85 2.47 2.41
CA ILE A 242 31.94 1.59 1.96
C ILE A 242 31.43 0.75 0.78
N ARG A 243 31.65 1.24 -0.44
CA ARG A 243 31.17 0.59 -1.68
C ARG A 243 32.12 -0.46 -2.26
N ALA A 244 33.33 -0.57 -1.72
CA ALA A 244 34.40 -1.43 -2.24
C ALA A 244 35.30 -1.99 -1.14
N ALA A 245 34.71 -2.67 -0.16
CA ALA A 245 35.42 -3.34 0.92
C ALA A 245 36.25 -4.52 0.39
N ALA A 246 37.56 -4.51 0.65
CA ALA A 246 38.46 -5.62 0.36
C ALA A 246 38.40 -6.64 1.52
N ILE A 247 37.71 -7.76 1.28
CA ILE A 247 37.54 -8.85 2.26
C ILE A 247 38.11 -10.13 1.64
N GLY A 248 39.22 -10.62 2.20
CA GLY A 248 39.99 -11.70 1.61
C GLY A 248 40.46 -11.37 0.18
N THR A 249 40.05 -12.18 -0.80
CA THR A 249 40.37 -11.95 -2.22
C THR A 249 39.22 -11.29 -2.99
N SER A 250 38.14 -10.95 -2.31
CA SER A 250 36.91 -10.43 -2.91
C SER A 250 36.71 -8.96 -2.57
N THR A 251 35.86 -8.31 -3.34
CA THR A 251 35.40 -6.94 -3.07
C THR A 251 33.90 -6.94 -2.91
N PHE A 252 33.40 -6.27 -1.87
CA PHE A 252 31.97 -6.18 -1.57
C PHE A 252 31.52 -4.73 -1.39
N ASP A 253 30.27 -4.47 -1.73
CA ASP A 253 29.56 -3.27 -1.32
C ASP A 253 28.93 -3.53 0.06
N LEU A 254 29.30 -2.73 1.07
CA LEU A 254 28.73 -2.84 2.42
C LEU A 254 27.54 -1.90 2.63
N VAL A 255 27.14 -1.16 1.58
CA VAL A 255 25.92 -0.35 1.61
C VAL A 255 24.77 -1.15 1.03
N GLU A 256 23.89 -1.60 1.91
CA GLU A 256 22.60 -2.15 1.53
C GLU A 256 21.69 -1.01 1.01
N GLY A 257 21.39 -1.01 -0.29
CA GLY A 257 20.50 -0.03 -0.90
C GLY A 257 20.99 1.42 -0.71
N THR A 258 20.28 2.17 0.14
CA THR A 258 20.62 3.56 0.47
C THR A 258 21.56 3.59 1.66
N ALA A 259 22.64 4.38 1.55
CA ALA A 259 23.59 4.55 2.64
C ALA A 259 22.90 5.06 3.91
N LEU A 260 23.36 4.56 5.06
CA LEU A 260 22.88 5.01 6.36
C LEU A 260 23.07 6.54 6.47
N PRO A 261 22.03 7.31 6.82
CA PRO A 261 22.18 8.76 6.97
C PRO A 261 23.15 9.11 8.10
N ASP A 262 23.96 10.16 7.94
CA ASP A 262 24.91 10.63 8.98
C ASP A 262 24.25 10.94 10.35
N ALA A 263 22.93 11.20 10.35
CA ALA A 263 22.15 11.43 11.57
C ALA A 263 21.79 10.14 12.33
N VAL A 264 21.98 8.98 11.71
CA VAL A 264 21.79 7.66 12.31
C VAL A 264 23.18 7.11 12.61
N ALA A 265 23.71 7.51 13.76
CA ALA A 265 25.02 7.14 14.26
C ALA A 265 24.90 6.79 15.75
N ASP A 266 25.75 5.88 16.21
CA ASP A 266 26.02 5.69 17.62
C ASP A 266 27.09 6.71 18.06
N SER A 267 26.99 7.22 19.28
CA SER A 267 27.90 8.27 19.73
C SER A 267 28.20 8.21 21.21
N ASN A 268 29.41 8.60 21.58
CA ASN A 268 29.87 8.70 22.97
C ASN A 268 29.07 9.72 23.82
N ALA A 269 28.15 10.49 23.21
CA ALA A 269 27.34 11.47 23.89
C ALA A 269 26.08 10.87 24.54
N VAL A 270 25.50 9.83 23.94
CA VAL A 270 24.23 9.23 24.37
C VAL A 270 24.36 7.72 24.28
N GLY A 271 24.17 7.03 25.41
CA GLY A 271 24.23 5.57 25.42
C GLY A 271 23.12 4.97 24.56
N GLY A 272 23.49 4.03 23.70
CA GLY A 272 22.60 3.40 22.75
C GLY A 272 23.35 2.48 21.81
N SER A 273 22.70 2.16 20.70
CA SER A 273 23.26 1.33 19.64
C SER A 273 22.54 1.64 18.33
N LEU A 274 23.16 1.26 17.21
CA LEU A 274 22.47 1.10 15.94
C LEU A 274 21.74 -0.24 15.95
N ALA A 275 20.46 -0.24 15.61
CA ALA A 275 19.62 -1.42 15.61
C ALA A 275 18.76 -1.48 14.34
N ARG A 276 18.52 -2.69 13.82
CA ARG A 276 17.45 -2.91 12.84
C ARG A 276 16.10 -2.72 13.52
N ILE A 277 15.28 -1.79 13.03
CA ILE A 277 13.98 -1.40 13.58
C ILE A 277 12.95 -1.37 12.44
N PRO A 278 11.95 -2.28 12.41
CA PRO A 278 11.68 -3.36 13.38
C PRO A 278 12.78 -4.43 13.45
N ASP A 279 12.83 -5.14 14.60
CA ASP A 279 13.78 -6.24 14.86
C ASP A 279 13.88 -7.25 13.70
N GLY A 280 15.12 -7.61 13.33
CA GLY A 280 15.41 -8.57 12.28
C GLY A 280 14.97 -8.16 10.87
N ARG A 281 14.40 -6.95 10.69
CA ARG A 281 13.93 -6.52 9.37
C ARG A 281 15.11 -6.10 8.51
N ASP A 282 15.28 -6.81 7.41
CA ASP A 282 16.28 -6.52 6.40
C ASP A 282 15.61 -6.55 5.02
N THR A 283 15.38 -5.36 4.47
CA THR A 283 14.85 -5.07 3.14
C THR A 283 15.96 -4.83 2.12
N ASN A 284 17.23 -5.01 2.51
CA ASN A 284 18.43 -4.59 1.79
C ASN A 284 18.46 -3.07 1.54
N ASP A 285 17.97 -2.26 2.47
CA ASP A 285 18.11 -0.80 2.46
C ASP A 285 18.44 -0.29 3.87
N ALA A 286 19.72 0.05 4.09
CA ALA A 286 20.22 0.41 5.41
C ALA A 286 19.50 1.63 5.97
N ALA A 287 19.17 2.63 5.13
CA ALA A 287 18.45 3.82 5.55
C ALA A 287 16.97 3.55 5.93
N ALA A 288 16.40 2.44 5.46
CA ALA A 288 15.03 2.03 5.78
C ALA A 288 14.95 1.12 7.01
N ASP A 289 16.01 0.33 7.25
CA ASP A 289 16.00 -0.73 8.24
C ASP A 289 16.69 -0.36 9.55
N TRP A 290 17.66 0.55 9.54
CA TRP A 290 18.45 0.89 10.72
C TRP A 290 18.04 2.21 11.38
N ALA A 291 18.08 2.23 12.71
CA ALA A 291 17.90 3.42 13.52
C ALA A 291 18.83 3.40 14.74
N PHE A 292 19.18 4.57 15.26
CA PHE A 292 19.77 4.69 16.57
C PHE A 292 18.68 4.51 17.64
N THR A 293 18.96 3.75 18.69
CA THR A 293 18.09 3.63 19.86
C THR A 293 18.87 3.72 21.16
N THR A 294 18.26 4.28 22.19
CA THR A 294 18.84 4.36 23.54
C THR A 294 18.69 3.08 24.35
N THR A 295 18.15 2.01 23.75
CA THR A 295 17.97 0.72 24.40
C THR A 295 18.81 -0.33 23.71
N VAL A 296 19.92 -0.69 24.35
CA VAL A 296 20.76 -1.82 23.93
C VAL A 296 20.02 -3.14 24.21
N THR A 297 19.91 -4.01 23.21
CA THR A 297 19.09 -5.23 23.25
C THR A 297 19.89 -6.53 23.12
N ARG A 298 21.15 -6.52 23.54
CA ARG A 298 22.05 -7.68 23.50
C ARG A 298 21.38 -9.01 23.90
N GLY A 299 21.30 -9.93 22.95
CA GLY A 299 20.71 -11.27 23.06
C GLY A 299 19.18 -11.31 23.00
N ALA A 300 18.51 -10.24 22.59
CA ALA A 300 17.07 -10.07 22.63
C ALA A 300 16.55 -9.27 21.42
N PRO A 301 15.23 -9.30 21.13
CA PRO A 301 14.67 -8.52 20.03
C PRO A 301 14.87 -7.01 20.21
N ASN A 302 15.28 -6.33 19.15
CA ASN A 302 15.44 -4.88 19.11
C ASN A 302 14.13 -4.15 19.42
N VAL A 303 14.23 -3.07 20.19
CA VAL A 303 13.09 -2.20 20.50
C VAL A 303 13.43 -0.75 20.20
N MET A 304 12.47 -0.01 19.65
CA MET A 304 12.64 1.42 19.42
C MET A 304 12.30 2.20 20.69
N THR A 305 13.33 2.71 21.36
CA THR A 305 13.19 3.76 22.38
C THR A 305 13.78 5.05 21.82
N ALA A 306 12.96 6.11 21.80
CA ALA A 306 13.41 7.43 21.36
C ALA A 306 14.43 8.02 22.34
N ALA A 307 15.45 8.68 21.81
CA ALA A 307 16.40 9.48 22.56
C ALA A 307 15.77 10.78 23.10
#